data_AF-A0AAD9D5E0-F1
#
_entry.id   AF-A0AAD9D5E0-F1
#
_cell.length_a   1.000
_cell.length_b   1.000
_cell.length_c   1.000
_cell.angle_alpha   90.00
_cell.angle_beta   90.00
_cell.angle_gamma   90.00
#
_symmetry.space_group_name_H-M   'P 1'
#
loop_
_entity.id
_entity.type
_entity.pdbx_description
1 polymer ?
#
loop_
_entity_poly.entity_id
_entity_poly.type
_entity_poly.pdbx_seq_one_letter_code
_entity_poly.pdbx_strand_id
1 'polypeptide(L)'
;MMAAVEVSLTRSNIVNLLQCRHYHHPRYVPGDTSWTIEQVEPPLPPNDTIVEFSPRNDTNQSRTVCLTRGLYNFTIFDDYPDGLCCEWGIGNYTLVYQGIEGGDEDEEEKVIASGGEFIASESTVFSIPYVDLNALRGYNK
;
A
#
# COMPACT_ATOMS: atom_id res chain seq x y z
N MET A 1 -18.08 3.47 -13.07
CA MET A 1 -16.72 3.44 -13.60
C MET A 1 -15.79 3.12 -12.44
N MET A 2 -15.07 2.00 -12.54
CA MET A 2 -14.17 1.48 -11.50
C MET A 2 -12.75 1.42 -12.07
N ALA A 3 -11.75 1.55 -11.22
CA ALA A 3 -10.34 1.39 -11.58
C ALA A 3 -9.67 0.38 -10.65
N ALA A 4 -8.66 -0.31 -11.16
CA ALA A 4 -7.88 -1.26 -10.39
C ALA A 4 -6.66 -0.57 -9.76
N VAL A 5 -6.38 -0.89 -8.49
CA VAL A 5 -5.16 -0.51 -7.78
C VAL A 5 -4.53 -1.77 -7.22
N GLU A 6 -3.27 -2.03 -7.57
CA GLU A 6 -2.49 -3.10 -6.96
C GLU A 6 -1.69 -2.55 -5.77
N VAL A 7 -1.90 -3.15 -4.61
CA VAL A 7 -1.07 -2.96 -3.41
C VAL A 7 -0.04 -4.06 -3.40
N SER A 8 1.25 -3.72 -3.41
CA SER A 8 2.35 -4.70 -3.38
C SER A 8 3.36 -4.37 -2.31
N LEU A 9 3.65 -5.34 -1.44
CA LEU A 9 4.67 -5.29 -0.41
C LEU A 9 5.88 -6.08 -0.91
N THR A 10 7.05 -5.45 -0.98
CA THR A 10 8.29 -6.14 -1.38
C THR A 10 9.37 -5.98 -0.32
N ARG A 11 10.34 -6.91 -0.32
CA ARG A 11 11.54 -6.81 0.50
C ARG A 11 12.76 -6.82 -0.41
N SER A 12 13.52 -5.74 -0.42
CA SER A 12 14.79 -5.68 -1.14
C SER A 12 15.89 -6.34 -0.32
N ASN A 13 16.09 -7.65 -0.55
CA ASN A 13 17.40 -8.34 -0.56
C ASN A 13 17.21 -9.85 -0.84
N ILE A 14 17.28 -10.24 -2.11
CA ILE A 14 17.89 -11.52 -2.49
C ILE A 14 19.38 -11.25 -2.50
N VAL A 15 20.03 -11.49 -1.36
CA VAL A 15 21.46 -11.85 -1.38
C VAL A 15 21.50 -13.29 -0.90
N ASN A 16 22.00 -14.17 -1.76
CA ASN A 16 22.43 -15.53 -1.45
C ASN A 16 23.04 -15.62 -0.05
N LEU A 17 22.30 -16.14 0.93
CA LEU A 17 22.87 -16.66 2.17
C LEU A 17 22.13 -17.94 2.57
N LEU A 18 22.59 -19.04 1.99
CA LEU A 18 22.72 -20.31 2.71
C LEU A 18 23.39 -20.02 4.07
N GLN A 19 22.78 -20.50 5.15
CA GLN A 19 23.13 -20.29 6.58
C GLN A 19 22.83 -18.87 7.09
N CYS A 20 21.95 -18.71 8.07
CA CYS A 20 22.29 -19.05 9.45
C CYS A 20 21.20 -19.81 10.24
N ARG A 21 21.69 -20.77 11.03
CA ARG A 21 20.99 -21.67 11.93
C ARG A 21 20.88 -21.00 13.31
N HIS A 22 19.76 -21.22 13.99
CA HIS A 22 19.48 -20.97 15.42
C HIS A 22 19.38 -19.51 15.89
N TYR A 23 18.17 -18.94 15.82
CA TYR A 23 17.54 -18.27 16.96
C TYR A 23 16.02 -18.23 16.71
N HIS A 24 15.25 -18.84 17.60
CA HIS A 24 13.79 -18.76 17.56
C HIS A 24 13.35 -17.34 17.96
N HIS A 25 13.06 -16.49 16.99
CA HIS A 25 12.13 -15.37 17.17
C HIS A 25 11.12 -15.37 16.01
N PRO A 26 9.81 -15.40 16.27
CA PRO A 26 8.76 -15.63 15.28
C PRO A 26 8.40 -14.37 14.46
N ARG A 27 9.37 -13.49 14.17
CA ARG A 27 9.15 -12.20 13.49
C ARG A 27 9.23 -12.38 11.99
N TYR A 28 8.12 -12.82 11.41
CA TYR A 28 7.90 -13.02 9.98
C TYR A 28 7.12 -11.80 9.46
N VAL A 29 7.63 -11.14 8.41
CA VAL A 29 7.10 -9.86 7.89
C VAL A 29 5.61 -9.93 7.47
N PRO A 30 5.08 -11.04 6.92
CA PRO A 30 3.63 -11.17 6.74
C PRO A 30 2.82 -11.17 8.05
N GLY A 31 3.41 -11.53 9.18
CA GLY A 31 2.73 -11.71 10.47
C GLY A 31 2.42 -10.43 11.23
N ASP A 32 3.19 -9.38 10.98
CA ASP A 32 3.20 -8.17 11.81
C ASP A 32 2.70 -6.94 11.06
N THR A 33 2.65 -7.01 9.72
CA THR A 33 2.11 -5.94 8.88
C THR A 33 0.63 -6.13 8.58
N SER A 34 -0.12 -5.03 8.59
CA SER A 34 -1.49 -4.96 8.09
C SER A 34 -1.71 -3.63 7.37
N TRP A 35 -2.75 -3.53 6.54
CA TRP A 35 -3.07 -2.28 5.87
C TRP A 35 -4.56 -2.14 5.60
N THR A 36 -5.00 -0.89 5.41
CA THR A 36 -6.37 -0.51 5.09
C THR A 36 -6.40 0.50 3.95
N ILE A 37 -7.45 0.46 3.14
CA ILE A 37 -7.83 1.54 2.22
C ILE A 37 -9.16 2.09 2.72
N GLU A 38 -9.19 3.39 3.01
CA GLU A 38 -10.38 4.10 3.47
C GLU A 38 -10.83 5.14 2.44
N GLN A 39 -12.12 5.21 2.15
CA GLN A 39 -12.70 6.25 1.32
C GLN A 39 -12.90 7.53 2.12
N VAL A 40 -12.23 8.58 1.67
CA VAL A 40 -12.31 9.95 2.22
C VAL A 40 -13.37 10.76 1.49
N GLU A 41 -13.46 10.61 0.16
CA GLU A 41 -14.46 11.30 -0.66
C GLU A 41 -15.13 10.38 -1.70
N PRO A 42 -16.46 10.54 -1.93
CA PRO A 42 -17.38 11.30 -1.07
C PRO A 42 -17.40 10.74 0.36
N PRO A 43 -17.67 11.57 1.38
CA PRO A 43 -17.67 11.12 2.77
C PRO A 43 -18.73 10.02 2.95
N LEU A 44 -18.29 8.88 3.47
CA LEU A 44 -19.16 7.77 3.85
C LEU A 44 -19.42 7.79 5.36
N PRO A 45 -20.49 7.14 5.84
CA PRO A 45 -20.64 6.85 7.27
C PRO A 45 -19.38 6.16 7.83
N PRO A 46 -18.97 6.39 9.09
CA PRO A 46 -17.72 5.87 9.64
C PRO A 46 -17.54 4.35 9.57
N ASN A 47 -18.62 3.57 9.49
CA ASN A 47 -18.55 2.11 9.37
C ASN A 47 -18.40 1.63 7.92
N ASP A 48 -18.50 2.53 6.95
CA ASP A 48 -18.49 2.24 5.51
C ASP A 48 -17.24 2.82 4.83
N THR A 49 -16.34 3.47 5.60
CA THR A 49 -15.14 4.10 5.02
C THR A 49 -14.10 3.07 4.60
N ILE A 50 -13.93 1.96 5.34
CA ILE A 50 -12.96 0.91 4.97
C ILE A 50 -13.51 0.15 3.76
N VAL A 51 -12.85 0.30 2.61
CA VAL A 51 -13.22 -0.39 1.36
C VAL A 51 -12.42 -1.65 1.12
N GLU A 52 -11.21 -1.75 1.69
CA GLU A 52 -10.36 -2.93 1.62
C GLU A 52 -9.42 -2.98 2.83
N PHE A 53 -9.07 -4.19 3.27
CA PHE A 53 -8.06 -4.39 4.30
C PHE A 53 -7.29 -5.70 4.10
N SER A 54 -6.03 -5.70 4.51
CA SER A 54 -5.24 -6.93 4.68
C SER A 54 -4.94 -7.13 6.17
N PRO A 55 -5.32 -8.28 6.75
CA PRO A 55 -5.03 -8.58 8.14
C PRO A 55 -3.57 -8.98 8.33
N ARG A 56 -3.16 -9.01 9.60
CA ARG A 56 -1.92 -9.68 10.01
C ARG A 56 -1.87 -11.14 9.55
N ASN A 57 -0.68 -11.63 9.29
CA ASN A 57 -0.39 -12.96 8.76
C ASN A 57 -0.92 -13.19 7.34
N ASP A 58 -1.30 -12.15 6.61
CA ASP A 58 -1.62 -12.27 5.19
C ASP A 58 -0.34 -12.54 4.40
N THR A 59 -0.22 -13.75 3.89
CA THR A 59 0.96 -14.17 3.12
C THR A 59 0.97 -13.64 1.69
N ASN A 60 -0.11 -12.97 1.26
CA ASN A 60 -0.17 -12.37 -0.07
C ASN A 60 0.66 -11.10 -0.10
N GLN A 61 1.72 -11.12 -0.90
CA GLN A 61 2.60 -9.96 -1.08
C GLN A 61 2.00 -8.91 -2.01
N SER A 62 0.99 -9.27 -2.81
CA SER A 62 0.25 -8.32 -3.62
C SER A 62 -1.25 -8.59 -3.61
N ARG A 63 -2.04 -7.52 -3.77
CA ARG A 63 -3.50 -7.57 -3.89
C ARG A 63 -4.00 -6.50 -4.84
N THR A 64 -4.79 -6.90 -5.83
CA THR A 64 -5.52 -5.98 -6.71
C THR A 64 -6.88 -5.64 -6.13
N VAL A 65 -7.21 -4.36 -6.08
CA VAL A 65 -8.43 -3.81 -5.49
C VAL A 65 -9.15 -2.96 -6.52
N CYS A 66 -10.45 -3.21 -6.73
CA CYS A 66 -11.27 -2.41 -7.62
C CYS A 66 -11.96 -1.29 -6.83
N LEU A 67 -11.62 -0.04 -7.15
CA LEU A 67 -12.11 1.15 -6.48
C LEU A 67 -12.99 1.98 -7.41
N THR A 68 -14.05 2.56 -6.85
CA THR A 68 -14.86 3.55 -7.55
C THR A 68 -14.17 4.92 -7.59
N ARG A 69 -14.72 5.87 -8.35
CA ARG A 69 -14.25 7.26 -8.32
C ARG A 69 -14.35 7.83 -6.90
N GLY A 70 -13.25 8.40 -6.40
CA GLY A 70 -13.19 8.93 -5.05
C GLY A 70 -11.79 9.35 -4.62
N LEU A 71 -11.70 9.86 -3.39
CA LEU A 71 -10.44 10.10 -2.70
C LEU A 71 -10.28 9.03 -1.62
N TYR A 72 -9.09 8.45 -1.53
CA TYR A 72 -8.79 7.34 -0.64
C TYR A 72 -7.54 7.63 0.19
N ASN A 73 -7.50 7.05 1.38
CA ASN A 73 -6.33 7.01 2.25
C ASN A 73 -5.88 5.56 2.40
N PHE A 74 -4.66 5.27 1.97
CA PHE A 74 -4.00 4.00 2.28
C PHE A 74 -3.21 4.17 3.57
N THR A 75 -3.42 3.28 4.52
CA THR A 75 -2.66 3.23 5.77
C THR A 75 -2.08 1.84 5.95
N ILE A 76 -0.78 1.78 6.20
CA ILE A 76 -0.07 0.56 6.54
C ILE A 76 0.39 0.64 8.01
N PHE A 77 0.31 -0.48 8.71
CA PHE A 77 0.60 -0.61 10.13
C PHE A 77 1.63 -1.72 10.37
N ASP A 78 2.47 -1.52 11.37
CA ASP A 78 3.36 -2.53 11.91
C ASP A 78 3.13 -2.65 13.43
N ASP A 79 2.73 -3.85 13.85
CA ASP A 79 2.39 -4.14 15.24
C ASP A 79 3.64 -4.22 16.14
N TYR A 80 4.78 -4.61 15.56
CA TYR A 80 6.07 -4.46 16.21
C TYR A 80 6.73 -3.24 15.60
N PRO A 81 7.04 -2.20 16.39
CA PRO A 81 7.45 -0.92 15.84
C PRO A 81 8.92 -0.91 15.39
N ASP A 82 9.35 -1.95 14.66
CA ASP A 82 10.61 -2.05 13.95
C ASP A 82 10.47 -1.66 12.46
N GLY A 83 9.24 -1.54 11.95
CA GLY A 83 8.94 -1.09 10.61
C GLY A 83 9.13 -2.17 9.54
N LEU A 84 8.78 -1.86 8.30
CA LEU A 84 9.11 -2.74 7.16
C LEU A 84 10.63 -2.83 6.91
N CYS A 85 11.44 -1.94 7.48
CA CYS A 85 12.88 -1.85 7.28
C CYS A 85 13.66 -2.06 8.59
N CYS A 86 14.69 -2.92 8.61
CA CYS A 86 15.57 -3.09 9.78
C CYS A 86 16.86 -3.87 9.48
N GLU A 87 17.61 -4.26 10.54
CA GLU A 87 18.83 -5.10 10.50
C GLU A 87 18.72 -6.35 9.59
N TRP A 88 17.50 -6.79 9.28
CA TRP A 88 17.22 -8.01 8.52
C TRP A 88 16.82 -7.73 7.06
N GLY A 89 16.63 -6.47 6.64
CA GLY A 89 16.32 -6.10 5.26
C GLY A 89 15.40 -4.88 5.17
N ILE A 90 15.38 -4.24 3.99
CA ILE A 90 14.51 -3.08 3.70
C ILE A 90 13.26 -3.58 3.00
N GLY A 91 12.12 -3.52 3.67
CA GLY A 91 10.79 -3.69 3.09
C GLY A 91 10.24 -2.37 2.58
N ASN A 92 9.39 -2.45 1.56
CA ASN A 92 8.66 -1.32 1.02
C ASN A 92 7.24 -1.76 0.64
N TYR A 93 6.36 -0.78 0.45
CA TYR A 93 5.10 -0.97 -0.26
C TYR A 93 5.06 -0.09 -1.50
N THR A 94 4.29 -0.53 -2.50
CA THR A 94 3.98 0.22 -3.72
C THR A 94 2.49 0.11 -3.99
N LEU A 95 1.87 1.23 -4.36
CA LEU A 95 0.53 1.30 -4.93
C LEU A 95 0.64 1.59 -6.42
N VAL A 96 0.08 0.71 -7.25
CA VAL A 96 0.08 0.84 -8.71
C VAL A 96 -1.35 0.99 -9.20
N TYR A 97 -1.66 2.13 -9.82
CA TYR A 97 -2.90 2.32 -10.56
C TYR A 97 -2.82 1.56 -11.89
N GLN A 98 -3.80 0.72 -12.19
CA GLN A 98 -3.84 -0.15 -13.38
C GLN A 98 -4.86 0.31 -14.43
N GLY A 99 -5.44 1.50 -14.27
CA GLY A 99 -6.42 2.03 -15.21
C GLY A 99 -7.88 1.74 -14.86
N ILE A 100 -8.77 2.41 -15.59
CA ILE A 100 -10.23 2.23 -15.54
C ILE A 100 -10.66 1.01 -16.37
N GLU A 101 -11.58 0.21 -15.84
CA GLU A 101 -12.24 -0.84 -16.62
C GLU A 101 -13.02 -0.22 -17.80
N GLY A 102 -12.58 -0.51 -19.03
CA GLY A 102 -13.12 0.07 -20.25
C GLY A 102 -12.67 1.51 -20.53
N GLY A 103 -11.60 1.97 -19.86
CA GLY A 103 -10.91 3.23 -20.16
C GLY A 103 -10.14 3.19 -21.48
N ASP A 104 -9.66 4.35 -21.91
CA ASP A 104 -8.86 4.47 -23.13
C ASP A 104 -7.54 3.68 -22.99
N GLU A 105 -7.04 3.14 -24.09
CA GLU A 105 -5.81 2.32 -24.16
C GLU A 105 -4.54 3.07 -23.66
N ASP A 106 -4.65 4.39 -23.49
CA ASP A 106 -3.60 5.30 -23.02
C ASP A 106 -3.52 5.44 -21.49
N GLU A 107 -4.41 4.80 -20.72
CA GLU A 107 -4.26 4.71 -19.25
C GLU A 107 -3.17 3.70 -18.88
N GLU A 108 -1.91 4.16 -18.84
CA GLU A 108 -0.77 3.34 -18.44
C GLU A 108 -0.76 3.04 -16.94
N GLU A 109 -0.21 1.87 -16.59
CA GLU A 109 0.11 1.52 -15.21
C GLU A 109 1.02 2.60 -14.60
N LYS A 110 0.64 3.09 -13.42
CA LYS A 110 1.37 4.17 -12.77
C LYS A 110 1.57 3.89 -11.30
N VAL A 111 2.81 4.02 -10.84
CA VAL A 111 3.09 4.07 -9.40
C VAL A 111 2.51 5.36 -8.84
N ILE A 112 1.53 5.24 -7.94
CA ILE A 112 0.80 6.37 -7.36
C ILE A 112 1.23 6.67 -5.92
N ALA A 113 1.82 5.68 -5.24
CA ALA A 113 2.49 5.88 -3.97
C ALA A 113 3.50 4.76 -3.69
N SER A 114 4.50 5.07 -2.88
CA SER A 114 5.42 4.09 -2.31
C SER A 114 5.96 4.58 -0.97
N GLY A 115 6.36 3.65 -0.12
CA GLY A 115 6.89 3.94 1.20
C GLY A 115 7.43 2.69 1.87
N GLY A 116 7.58 2.71 3.19
CA GLY A 116 8.18 1.61 3.95
C GLY A 116 9.14 2.05 5.06
N GLU A 117 9.41 3.35 5.18
CA GLU A 117 10.23 3.92 6.26
C GLU A 117 9.32 4.49 7.36
N PHE A 118 8.69 3.59 8.12
CA PHE A 118 7.83 3.98 9.23
C PHE A 118 8.07 3.08 10.45
N ILE A 119 7.83 3.64 11.63
CA ILE A 119 8.01 2.91 12.90
C ILE A 119 6.76 2.06 13.19
N ALA A 120 5.58 2.69 13.28
CA ALA A 120 4.33 1.99 13.61
C ALA A 120 3.27 2.08 12.50
N SER A 121 3.27 3.16 11.72
CA SER A 121 2.35 3.31 10.59
C SER A 121 2.82 4.38 9.60
N GLU A 122 2.40 4.23 8.34
CA GLU A 122 2.52 5.25 7.29
C GLU A 122 1.16 5.44 6.62
N SER A 123 0.89 6.64 6.08
CA SER A 123 -0.35 6.88 5.32
C SER A 123 -0.11 7.77 4.13
N THR A 124 -0.82 7.48 3.04
CA THR A 124 -0.76 8.24 1.80
C THR A 124 -2.15 8.36 1.18
N VAL A 125 -2.43 9.55 0.64
CA VAL A 125 -3.72 9.87 0.02
C VAL A 125 -3.60 9.80 -1.49
N PHE A 126 -4.54 9.14 -2.15
CA PHE A 126 -4.61 9.03 -3.61
C PHE A 126 -6.05 9.15 -4.11
N SER A 127 -6.24 9.52 -5.37
CA SER A 127 -7.56 9.63 -6.00
C SER A 127 -7.77 8.57 -7.07
N ILE A 128 -9.04 8.26 -7.34
CA ILE A 128 -9.50 7.50 -8.50
C ILE A 128 -10.47 8.37 -9.30
N PRO A 129 -10.27 8.59 -10.62
CA PRO A 129 -9.05 8.24 -11.36
C PRO A 129 -7.81 8.94 -10.78
N TYR A 130 -6.64 8.41 -11.08
CA TYR A 130 -5.40 8.97 -10.55
C TYR A 130 -5.16 10.39 -11.06
N VAL A 131 -4.94 11.31 -10.12
CA VAL A 131 -4.49 12.67 -10.37
C VAL A 131 -3.37 12.99 -9.39
N ASP A 132 -2.28 13.61 -9.87
CA ASP A 132 -1.20 14.05 -8.99
C ASP A 132 -1.68 15.24 -8.14
N LEU A 133 -2.07 14.95 -6.90
CA LEU A 133 -2.58 15.94 -5.95
C LEU A 133 -1.50 16.97 -5.55
N ASN A 134 -0.22 16.62 -5.62
CA ASN A 134 0.88 17.54 -5.33
C ASN A 134 1.07 18.54 -6.47
N ALA A 135 0.94 18.09 -7.72
CA ALA A 135 0.95 18.97 -8.88
C ALA A 135 -0.21 20.00 -8.83
N LEU A 136 -1.40 19.57 -8.39
CA LEU A 136 -2.56 20.47 -8.22
C LEU A 136 -2.37 21.50 -7.09
N ARG A 137 -1.72 21.12 -5.99
CA ARG A 137 -1.40 22.04 -4.88
C ARG A 137 -0.32 23.06 -5.27
N GLY A 138 0.59 22.70 -6.16
CA GLY A 138 1.63 23.60 -6.69
C GLY A 138 1.11 24.63 -7.69
N TYR A 139 0.01 24.34 -8.40
CA TYR A 139 -0.58 25.25 -9.41
C TYR A 139 -1.35 26.44 -8.82
N ASN A 140 -1.77 26.35 -7.55
CA ASN A 140 -2.53 27.41 -6.86
C ASN A 140 -1.65 28.35 -6.01
N LYS A 141 -0.35 28.42 -6.29
CA LYS A 141 0.60 29.39 -5.72
C LYS A 141 1.13 30.31 -6.81
#